data_AF-A0A0C1S3D5-F1
#
_entry.id   AF-A0A0C1S3D5-F1
#
_cell.length_a   1.000
_cell.length_b   1.000
_cell.length_c   1.000
_cell.angle_alpha   90.00
_cell.angle_beta   90.00
_cell.angle_gamma   90.00
#
_symmetry.space_group_name_H-M   'P 1'
#
loop_
_entity.id
_entity.type
_entity.pdbx_description
1 polymer ?
#
loop_
_entity_poly.entity_id
_entity_poly.type
_entity_poly.pdbx_seq_one_letter_code
_entity_poly.pdbx_strand_id
1 'polypeptide(L)'
;MTIEQIFSAVNEAVEAERQQYAGTEQDAAPRKENGSPLSFPVHIMTGAAGYFAGVLSACMEPPRHFFFIAYLTCLGNILQNTLKTELYPQARLYTVILGESADDRKSTAISKTVSFFLNTISTFKACFGVGSAEGLQRRFLKDASDGMPANVLLVFDELKAFVGKSKVDGSVLLPMVCTLFETNRYESHTKDREIILNNAYLSILAASTIETYERCWDSAFQDIGMTNRLFIVPGQGKRLHAMPGRVPVHEWETMKNDVGKILRAASITPEFDVTPGARALYESWYLNLEQSIHTKRLDTYALRFMILLTVNAGKSEVDESIVQDVIDLMNWQLRVRRLHDPIDADSAVAKVEEKVRRVLGAGPRTDYELKRAVHYSRVGTWVYTNAMRNLTNGREIQFDKKAQAWGLK
;
A
#
# COMPACT_ATOMS: atom_id res chain seq x y z
N MET A 1 44.47 9.88 30.61
CA MET A 1 43.98 10.11 29.24
C MET A 1 43.00 11.27 29.29
N THR A 2 43.26 12.34 28.56
CA THR A 2 42.34 13.49 28.47
C THR A 2 41.14 13.13 27.59
N ILE A 3 40.01 13.81 27.77
CA ILE A 3 38.78 13.57 26.99
C ILE A 3 39.05 13.69 25.48
N GLU A 4 39.91 14.62 25.08
CA GLU A 4 40.35 14.77 23.67
C GLU A 4 41.10 13.55 23.15
N GLN A 5 41.94 12.91 23.98
CA GLN A 5 42.66 11.69 23.59
C GLN A 5 41.71 10.50 23.40
N ILE A 6 40.60 10.45 24.16
CA ILE A 6 39.56 9.42 24.01
C ILE A 6 38.76 9.66 22.72
N PHE A 7 38.38 10.91 22.43
CA PHE A 7 37.68 11.24 21.19
C PHE A 7 38.53 11.00 19.94
N SER A 8 39.83 11.30 19.97
CA SER A 8 40.75 11.02 18.87
C SER A 8 40.86 9.52 18.62
N ALA A 9 41.06 8.72 19.68
CA ALA A 9 41.18 7.27 19.56
C ALA A 9 39.88 6.60 19.07
N VAL A 10 38.71 7.13 19.45
CA VAL A 10 37.41 6.64 18.95
C VAL A 10 37.21 7.01 17.48
N ASN A 11 37.56 8.23 17.07
CA ASN A 11 37.44 8.64 15.66
C ASN A 11 38.39 7.85 14.75
N GLU A 12 39.63 7.61 15.19
CA GLU A 12 40.60 6.79 14.46
C GLU A 12 40.12 5.33 14.33
N ALA A 13 39.51 4.78 15.38
CA ALA A 13 38.92 3.44 15.33
C ALA A 13 37.71 3.37 14.37
N VAL A 14 36.85 4.39 14.36
CA VAL A 14 35.70 4.48 13.45
C VAL A 14 36.14 4.68 11.99
N GLU A 15 37.22 5.42 11.74
CA GLU A 15 37.78 5.59 10.40
C GLU A 15 38.49 4.32 9.91
N ALA A 16 39.21 3.61 10.78
CA ALA A 16 39.78 2.30 10.46
C ALA A 16 38.69 1.27 10.14
N GLU A 17 37.59 1.27 10.89
CA GLU A 17 36.43 0.41 10.66
C GLU A 17 35.74 0.77 9.33
N ARG A 18 35.58 2.06 9.01
CA ARG A 18 35.08 2.54 7.71
C ARG A 18 35.94 2.10 6.54
N GLN A 19 37.27 2.14 6.67
CA GLN A 19 38.18 1.67 5.62
C GLN A 19 38.17 0.15 5.46
N GLN A 20 37.94 -0.58 6.55
CA GLN A 20 37.83 -2.04 6.52
C GLN A 20 36.53 -2.54 5.89
N TYR A 21 35.45 -1.75 5.97
CA TYR A 21 34.14 -2.05 5.37
C TYR A 21 33.83 -1.28 4.08
N ALA A 22 34.71 -0.38 3.64
CA ALA A 22 34.67 0.23 2.31
C ALA A 22 35.08 -0.81 1.25
N GLY A 23 34.17 -1.73 0.95
CA GLY A 23 34.29 -2.60 -0.21
C GLY A 23 34.46 -1.76 -1.47
N THR A 24 35.38 -2.18 -2.34
CA THR A 24 35.71 -1.58 -3.63
C THR A 24 34.46 -1.10 -4.40
N GLU A 25 34.29 0.22 -4.53
CA GLU A 25 33.25 0.91 -5.31
C GLU A 25 33.44 0.80 -6.83
N GLN A 26 33.82 -0.37 -7.32
CA GLN A 26 33.95 -0.65 -8.75
C GLN A 26 33.29 -1.99 -9.07
N ASP A 27 31.95 -1.97 -9.16
CA ASP A 27 31.12 -2.84 -10.01
C ASP A 27 29.61 -2.73 -9.65
N ALA A 28 29.10 -1.50 -9.52
CA ALA A 28 27.65 -1.27 -9.46
C ALA A 28 27.07 -1.16 -10.89
N ALA A 29 27.23 -2.23 -11.68
CA ALA A 29 26.34 -2.42 -12.82
C ALA A 29 24.90 -2.53 -12.30
N PRO A 30 23.88 -1.95 -12.98
CA PRO A 30 22.49 -2.08 -12.55
C PRO A 30 22.10 -3.56 -12.59
N ARG A 31 22.09 -4.20 -11.43
CA ARG A 31 21.74 -5.62 -11.30
C ARG A 31 20.25 -5.77 -11.58
N LYS A 32 19.94 -6.40 -12.71
CA LYS A 32 18.58 -6.74 -13.15
C LYS A 32 17.79 -7.34 -11.98
N GLU A 33 16.72 -6.66 -11.59
CA GLU A 33 15.70 -7.24 -10.73
C GLU A 33 15.10 -8.45 -11.46
N ASN A 34 15.20 -9.62 -10.84
CA ASN A 34 14.63 -10.86 -11.39
C ASN A 34 13.11 -10.68 -11.60
N GLY A 35 12.69 -10.49 -12.86
CA GLY A 35 11.51 -11.10 -13.52
C GLY A 35 10.16 -11.22 -12.80
N SER A 36 9.93 -10.50 -11.70
CA SER A 36 8.60 -10.36 -11.09
C SER A 36 7.74 -9.52 -12.03
N PRO A 37 6.59 -9.99 -12.50
CA PRO A 37 5.79 -9.30 -13.51
C PRO A 37 5.09 -8.02 -13.01
N LEU A 38 5.35 -7.58 -11.77
CA LEU A 38 4.76 -6.39 -11.15
C LEU A 38 5.82 -5.55 -10.42
N SER A 39 6.87 -5.12 -11.12
CA SER A 39 7.82 -4.15 -10.58
C SER A 39 7.09 -2.86 -10.19
N PHE A 40 7.24 -2.43 -8.94
CA PHE A 40 6.74 -1.13 -8.50
C PHE A 40 7.40 -0.01 -9.32
N PRO A 41 6.68 1.05 -9.74
CA PRO A 41 7.26 2.15 -10.51
C PRO A 41 8.23 2.96 -9.65
N VAL A 42 9.49 2.57 -9.59
CA VAL A 42 10.46 3.11 -8.63
C VAL A 42 10.76 4.59 -8.81
N HIS A 43 10.56 5.13 -10.02
CA HIS A 43 10.81 6.54 -10.34
C HIS A 43 9.88 7.50 -9.60
N ILE A 44 8.69 7.06 -9.19
CA ILE A 44 7.74 7.91 -8.45
C ILE A 44 8.14 8.11 -6.99
N MET A 45 9.09 7.32 -6.47
CA MET A 45 9.51 7.35 -5.06
C MET A 45 10.44 8.53 -4.79
N THR A 46 9.91 9.74 -4.95
CA THR A 46 10.60 11.02 -4.81
C THR A 46 10.07 11.80 -3.60
N GLY A 47 10.57 13.01 -3.38
CA GLY A 47 10.11 13.90 -2.31
C GLY A 47 10.41 13.36 -0.90
N ALA A 48 9.70 13.89 0.09
CA ALA A 48 9.90 13.55 1.50
C ALA A 48 9.67 12.05 1.79
N ALA A 49 8.61 11.47 1.22
CA ALA A 49 8.27 10.06 1.33
C ALA A 49 9.35 9.18 0.65
N GLY A 50 9.86 9.60 -0.51
CA GLY A 50 10.91 8.90 -1.25
C GLY A 50 12.23 8.85 -0.50
N TYR A 51 12.61 9.97 0.14
CA TYR A 51 13.77 10.07 1.02
C TYR A 51 13.61 9.19 2.25
N PHE A 52 12.49 9.32 2.95
CA PHE A 52 12.13 8.49 4.12
C PHE A 52 12.22 6.99 3.80
N ALA A 53 11.64 6.58 2.68
CA ALA A 53 11.69 5.21 2.23
C ALA A 53 13.11 4.74 1.90
N GLY A 54 13.92 5.60 1.27
CA GLY A 54 15.33 5.32 0.97
C GLY A 54 16.15 5.06 2.23
N VAL A 55 16.08 5.96 3.20
CA VAL A 55 16.80 5.84 4.49
C VAL A 55 16.41 4.55 5.23
N LEU A 56 15.11 4.27 5.36
CA LEU A 56 14.66 3.09 6.09
C LEU A 56 14.99 1.78 5.38
N SER A 57 14.81 1.71 4.05
CA SER A 57 15.14 0.49 3.30
C SER A 57 16.64 0.22 3.20
N ALA A 58 17.50 1.22 3.39
CA ALA A 58 18.95 1.01 3.49
C ALA A 58 19.37 0.36 4.82
N CYS A 59 18.55 0.52 5.87
CA CYS A 59 18.85 -0.01 7.21
C CYS A 59 18.03 -1.26 7.56
N MET A 60 16.99 -1.58 6.78
CA MET A 60 15.96 -2.56 7.11
C MET A 60 15.56 -3.39 5.89
N GLU A 61 15.08 -4.60 6.14
CA GLU A 61 14.70 -5.58 5.12
C GLU A 61 13.36 -5.34 4.35
N PRO A 62 12.38 -4.54 4.83
CA PRO A 62 11.18 -4.29 4.04
C PRO A 62 11.48 -3.59 2.71
N PRO A 63 10.74 -3.92 1.63
CA PRO A 63 10.83 -3.20 0.36
C PRO A 63 10.64 -1.70 0.51
N ARG A 64 11.40 -0.92 -0.28
CA ARG A 64 11.34 0.56 -0.26
C ARG A 64 9.92 1.08 -0.48
N HIS A 65 9.15 0.48 -1.40
CA HIS A 65 7.79 0.93 -1.70
C HIS A 65 6.78 0.67 -0.57
N PHE A 66 7.06 -0.25 0.37
CA PHE A 66 6.23 -0.42 1.57
C PHE A 66 6.31 0.81 2.46
N PHE A 67 7.53 1.32 2.72
CA PHE A 67 7.72 2.54 3.49
C PHE A 67 7.10 3.74 2.77
N PHE A 68 7.28 3.84 1.45
CA PHE A 68 6.75 4.92 0.63
C PHE A 68 5.21 5.02 0.72
N ILE A 69 4.48 3.94 0.41
CA ILE A 69 3.01 3.98 0.44
C ILE A 69 2.48 4.06 1.87
N ALA A 70 3.14 3.45 2.86
CA ALA A 70 2.76 3.61 4.26
C ALA A 70 2.89 5.09 4.68
N TYR A 71 3.97 5.76 4.28
CA TYR A 71 4.17 7.18 4.57
C TYR A 71 3.07 8.03 3.94
N LEU A 72 2.76 7.81 2.66
CA LEU A 72 1.69 8.52 1.97
C LEU A 72 0.31 8.26 2.60
N THR A 73 0.07 7.06 3.12
CA THR A 73 -1.16 6.73 3.87
C THR A 73 -1.25 7.53 5.17
N CYS A 74 -0.15 7.62 5.93
CA CYS A 74 -0.10 8.43 7.14
C CYS A 74 -0.23 9.93 6.84
N LEU A 75 0.40 10.41 5.76
CA LEU A 75 0.29 11.79 5.29
C LEU A 75 -1.16 12.11 4.87
N GLY A 76 -1.79 11.26 4.06
CA GLY A 76 -3.17 11.44 3.61
C GLY A 76 -4.18 11.47 4.76
N ASN A 77 -3.87 10.86 5.90
CA ASN A 77 -4.72 10.89 7.09
C ASN A 77 -4.70 12.26 7.82
N ILE A 78 -3.67 13.08 7.61
CA ILE A 78 -3.56 14.39 8.26
C ILE A 78 -3.82 15.57 7.32
N LEU A 79 -3.68 15.35 6.01
CA LEU A 79 -3.98 16.37 5.02
C LEU A 79 -5.48 16.61 4.92
N GLN A 80 -5.85 17.88 4.77
CA GLN A 80 -7.20 18.33 4.45
C GLN A 80 -7.27 18.94 3.04
N ASN A 81 -6.16 18.88 2.30
CA ASN A 81 -6.05 19.43 0.96
C ASN A 81 -6.97 18.69 -0.01
N THR A 82 -7.50 19.44 -0.98
CA THR A 82 -8.34 18.90 -2.06
C THR A 82 -7.81 19.36 -3.42
N LEU A 83 -8.39 18.81 -4.49
CA LEU A 83 -8.26 19.38 -5.84
C LEU A 83 -9.43 20.32 -6.08
N LYS A 84 -9.17 21.43 -6.76
CA LYS A 84 -10.18 22.43 -7.15
C LYS A 84 -11.12 21.90 -8.23
N THR A 85 -12.02 21.03 -7.80
CA THR A 85 -12.98 20.28 -8.61
C THR A 85 -14.24 20.06 -7.77
N GLU A 86 -15.38 19.83 -8.41
CA GLU A 86 -16.66 19.60 -7.72
C GLU A 86 -16.65 18.34 -6.82
N LEU A 87 -15.71 17.42 -7.06
CA LEU A 87 -15.60 16.19 -6.28
C LEU A 87 -14.95 16.39 -4.91
N TYR A 88 -14.23 17.51 -4.70
CA TYR A 88 -13.45 17.79 -3.48
C TYR A 88 -12.72 16.55 -2.92
N PRO A 89 -11.90 15.85 -3.73
CA PRO A 89 -11.28 14.59 -3.32
C PRO A 89 -10.33 14.81 -2.14
N GLN A 90 -10.28 13.83 -1.23
CA GLN A 90 -9.46 13.90 -0.03
C GLN A 90 -8.37 12.83 -0.05
N ALA A 91 -7.15 13.18 0.34
CA ALA A 91 -5.94 12.37 0.21
C ALA A 91 -5.91 11.04 1.01
N ARG A 92 -6.98 10.65 1.71
CA ARG A 92 -7.03 9.47 2.59
C ARG A 92 -6.92 8.17 1.80
N LEU A 93 -6.16 7.20 2.32
CA LEU A 93 -5.98 5.90 1.65
C LEU A 93 -6.44 4.75 2.54
N TYR A 94 -7.00 3.71 1.93
CA TYR A 94 -7.21 2.42 2.57
C TYR A 94 -6.19 1.43 2.01
N THR A 95 -5.00 1.44 2.59
CA THR A 95 -3.84 0.70 2.13
C THR A 95 -3.72 -0.66 2.80
N VAL A 96 -3.41 -1.69 2.01
CA VAL A 96 -3.04 -3.02 2.49
C VAL A 96 -1.70 -3.43 1.88
N ILE A 97 -0.69 -3.62 2.72
CA ILE A 97 0.61 -4.17 2.32
C ILE A 97 0.50 -5.68 2.24
N LEU A 98 0.85 -6.25 1.09
CA LEU A 98 0.81 -7.68 0.80
C LEU A 98 2.21 -8.26 0.67
N GLY A 99 2.43 -9.40 1.31
CA GLY A 99 3.71 -10.11 1.29
C GLY A 99 3.65 -11.37 2.15
N GLU A 100 4.58 -12.30 1.95
CA GLU A 100 4.70 -13.54 2.70
C GLU A 100 4.90 -13.32 4.21
N SER A 101 4.48 -14.31 4.99
CA SER A 101 4.64 -14.26 6.45
C SER A 101 6.11 -14.32 6.85
N ALA A 102 6.46 -13.64 7.95
CA ALA A 102 7.78 -13.57 8.58
C ALA A 102 8.93 -12.95 7.75
N ASP A 103 9.03 -13.26 6.46
CA ASP A 103 10.15 -12.85 5.60
C ASP A 103 10.01 -11.43 5.04
N ASP A 104 8.79 -10.96 4.77
CA ASP A 104 8.58 -9.68 4.07
C ASP A 104 8.47 -8.45 4.98
N ARG A 105 8.65 -8.65 6.30
CA ARG A 105 8.74 -7.58 7.33
C ARG A 105 7.68 -6.47 7.23
N LYS A 106 6.46 -6.81 6.76
CA LYS A 106 5.33 -5.89 6.57
C LYS A 106 5.00 -5.07 7.82
N SER A 107 4.88 -5.76 8.96
CA SER A 107 4.60 -5.12 10.27
C SER A 107 5.73 -4.18 10.69
N THR A 108 6.98 -4.44 10.28
CA THR A 108 8.10 -3.52 10.52
C THR A 108 7.92 -2.22 9.74
N ALA A 109 7.54 -2.29 8.46
CA ALA A 109 7.27 -1.08 7.66
C ALA A 109 6.15 -0.24 8.28
N ILE A 110 5.02 -0.88 8.62
CA ILE A 110 3.88 -0.21 9.27
C ILE A 110 4.31 0.41 10.61
N SER A 111 4.90 -0.39 11.50
CA SER A 111 5.29 0.05 12.83
C SER A 111 6.26 1.23 12.79
N LYS A 112 7.28 1.18 11.92
CA LYS A 112 8.27 2.27 11.83
C LYS A 112 7.68 3.55 11.27
N THR A 113 6.84 3.46 10.24
CA THR A 113 6.18 4.64 9.68
C THR A 113 5.18 5.24 10.66
N VAL A 114 4.31 4.43 11.26
CA VAL A 114 3.33 4.93 12.24
C VAL A 114 4.03 5.54 13.46
N SER A 115 5.10 4.90 13.98
CA SER A 115 5.88 5.45 15.09
C SER A 115 6.53 6.78 14.73
N PHE A 116 7.04 6.92 13.50
CA PHE A 116 7.61 8.18 13.05
C PHE A 116 6.57 9.30 13.09
N PHE A 117 5.37 9.10 12.54
CA PHE A 117 4.32 10.11 12.55
C PHE A 117 3.83 10.43 13.96
N LEU A 118 3.62 9.42 14.82
CA LEU A 118 3.24 9.62 16.23
C LEU A 118 4.26 10.46 17.00
N ASN A 119 5.55 10.26 16.74
CA ASN A 119 6.64 10.98 17.42
C ASN A 119 6.92 12.37 16.82
N THR A 120 6.46 12.62 15.58
CA THR A 120 6.74 13.87 14.85
C THR A 120 5.56 14.84 14.90
N ILE A 121 4.33 14.33 14.94
CA ILE A 121 3.11 15.13 14.80
C ILE A 121 2.19 14.82 15.98
N SER A 122 2.02 15.80 16.88
CA SER A 122 1.22 15.66 18.11
C SER A 122 -0.26 15.37 17.85
N THR A 123 -0.79 15.87 16.73
CA THR A 123 -2.18 15.67 16.31
C THR A 123 -2.40 14.34 15.58
N PHE A 124 -1.35 13.60 15.22
CA PHE A 124 -1.49 12.32 14.52
C PHE A 124 -2.06 11.24 15.46
N LYS A 125 -3.15 10.60 15.04
CA LYS A 125 -3.83 9.57 15.82
C LYS A 125 -3.87 8.24 15.07
N ALA A 126 -3.36 7.20 15.72
CA ALA A 126 -3.45 5.83 15.27
C ALA A 126 -4.33 5.01 16.22
N CYS A 127 -5.08 4.07 15.66
CA CYS A 127 -5.90 3.11 16.36
C CYS A 127 -5.53 1.70 15.90
N PHE A 128 -4.89 0.95 16.79
CA PHE A 128 -4.30 -0.37 16.51
C PHE A 128 -5.30 -1.55 16.63
N GLY A 129 -6.59 -1.25 16.57
CA GLY A 129 -7.61 -2.27 16.67
C GLY A 129 -9.00 -1.71 16.95
N VAL A 130 -10.00 -2.30 16.30
CA VAL A 130 -11.41 -1.99 16.49
C VAL A 130 -12.17 -3.29 16.71
N GLY A 131 -12.90 -3.37 17.82
CA GLY A 131 -13.71 -4.54 18.15
C GLY A 131 -15.12 -4.53 17.56
N SER A 132 -15.64 -3.36 17.18
CA SER A 132 -17.00 -3.14 16.66
C SER A 132 -17.12 -1.73 16.05
N ALA A 133 -18.20 -1.48 15.29
CA ALA A 133 -18.52 -0.14 14.80
C ALA A 133 -18.63 0.89 15.93
N GLU A 134 -19.30 0.55 17.04
CA GLU A 134 -19.40 1.41 18.22
C GLU A 134 -18.02 1.79 18.79
N GLY A 135 -17.08 0.84 18.81
CA GLY A 135 -15.72 1.11 19.28
C GLY A 135 -15.02 2.14 18.41
N LEU A 136 -15.18 2.05 17.09
CA LEU A 136 -14.64 3.03 16.15
C LEU A 136 -15.32 4.40 16.29
N GLN A 137 -16.65 4.42 16.43
CA GLN A 137 -17.41 5.65 16.64
C GLN A 137 -16.97 6.37 17.91
N ARG A 138 -16.85 5.66 19.04
CA ARG A 138 -16.34 6.23 20.30
C ARG A 138 -14.93 6.77 20.15
N ARG A 139 -14.11 6.17 19.29
CA ARG A 139 -12.77 6.68 19.01
C ARG A 139 -12.83 8.03 18.31
N PHE A 140 -13.68 8.18 17.29
CA PHE A 140 -13.91 9.48 16.64
C PHE A 140 -14.45 10.51 17.63
N LEU A 141 -15.45 10.16 18.46
CA LEU A 141 -16.03 11.10 19.42
C LEU A 141 -15.07 11.52 20.53
N LYS A 142 -14.21 10.62 21.00
CA LYS A 142 -13.18 10.94 22.00
C LYS A 142 -12.16 11.94 21.46
N ASP A 143 -11.84 11.83 20.17
CA ASP A 143 -10.85 12.66 19.51
C ASP A 143 -11.49 13.88 18.82
N ALA A 144 -12.83 13.97 18.81
CA ALA A 144 -13.56 15.10 18.28
C ALA A 144 -13.37 16.31 19.20
N SER A 145 -13.08 17.46 18.58
CA SER A 145 -13.14 18.77 19.21
C SER A 145 -14.10 19.62 18.40
N ASP A 146 -14.88 20.49 19.04
CA ASP A 146 -15.91 21.28 18.37
C ASP A 146 -15.33 22.02 17.15
N GLY A 147 -15.92 21.77 15.98
CA GLY A 147 -15.51 22.37 14.71
C GLY A 147 -14.25 21.81 14.05
N MET A 148 -13.55 20.84 14.66
CA MET A 148 -12.30 20.28 14.11
C MET A 148 -12.49 18.89 13.49
N PRO A 149 -11.75 18.57 12.40
CA PRO A 149 -11.80 17.24 11.78
C PRO A 149 -11.22 16.18 12.72
N ALA A 150 -11.95 15.08 12.89
CA ALA A 150 -11.49 13.92 13.65
C ALA A 150 -10.82 12.92 12.70
N ASN A 151 -9.49 12.91 12.68
CA ASN A 151 -8.68 12.03 11.83
C ASN A 151 -8.27 10.75 12.57
N VAL A 152 -8.59 9.58 12.03
CA VAL A 152 -8.25 8.27 12.61
C VAL A 152 -7.58 7.39 11.56
N LEU A 153 -6.32 7.01 11.83
CA LEU A 153 -5.67 5.94 11.09
C LEU A 153 -5.92 4.60 11.79
N LEU A 154 -6.64 3.69 11.13
CA LEU A 154 -6.73 2.30 11.56
C LEU A 154 -5.50 1.53 11.12
N VAL A 155 -4.84 0.90 12.09
CA VAL A 155 -3.64 0.11 11.87
C VAL A 155 -3.91 -1.34 12.19
N PHE A 156 -3.68 -2.23 11.22
CA PHE A 156 -3.82 -3.67 11.40
C PHE A 156 -2.55 -4.40 10.95
N ASP A 157 -1.88 -5.10 11.87
CA ASP A 157 -0.77 -5.99 11.49
C ASP A 157 -1.24 -7.21 10.68
N GLU A 158 -2.53 -7.56 10.80
CA GLU A 158 -3.18 -8.57 9.99
C GLU A 158 -4.61 -8.14 9.64
N LEU A 159 -4.88 -7.92 8.35
CA LEU A 159 -6.16 -7.49 7.81
C LEU A 159 -7.30 -8.45 8.19
N LYS A 160 -7.00 -9.75 8.36
CA LYS A 160 -7.98 -10.75 8.79
C LYS A 160 -8.68 -10.37 10.10
N ALA A 161 -8.02 -9.62 11.00
CA ALA A 161 -8.64 -9.13 12.23
C ALA A 161 -9.82 -8.19 11.94
N PHE A 162 -9.65 -7.25 11.01
CA PHE A 162 -10.73 -6.38 10.55
C PHE A 162 -11.85 -7.18 9.89
N VAL A 163 -11.48 -8.05 8.95
CA VAL A 163 -12.45 -8.88 8.22
C VAL A 163 -13.29 -9.73 9.17
N GLY A 164 -12.66 -10.36 10.16
CA GLY A 164 -13.36 -11.18 11.15
C GLY A 164 -14.39 -10.40 11.97
N LYS A 165 -14.13 -9.13 12.30
CA LYS A 165 -15.09 -8.26 13.02
C LYS A 165 -16.19 -7.70 12.14
N SER A 166 -15.88 -7.50 10.86
CA SER A 166 -16.83 -7.08 9.85
C SER A 166 -17.81 -8.18 9.45
N LYS A 167 -17.41 -9.47 9.57
CA LYS A 167 -18.26 -10.65 9.29
C LYS A 167 -19.20 -11.07 10.41
N VAL A 168 -19.09 -10.48 11.60
CA VAL A 168 -19.99 -10.83 12.71
C VAL A 168 -21.43 -10.51 12.29
N ASP A 169 -22.36 -11.45 12.47
CA ASP A 169 -23.77 -11.24 12.14
C ASP A 169 -24.32 -9.99 12.84
N GLY A 170 -24.94 -9.10 12.07
CA GLY A 170 -25.43 -7.81 12.56
C GLY A 170 -24.36 -6.72 12.73
N SER A 171 -23.10 -6.96 12.35
CA SER A 171 -22.04 -5.95 12.40
C SER A 171 -22.27 -4.85 11.35
N VAL A 172 -22.34 -3.61 11.83
CA VAL A 172 -22.41 -2.42 10.96
C VAL A 172 -21.03 -1.82 10.66
N LEU A 173 -19.95 -2.51 11.05
CA LEU A 173 -18.58 -2.03 10.88
C LEU A 173 -18.20 -1.91 9.40
N LEU A 174 -18.54 -2.92 8.59
CA LEU A 174 -18.23 -2.92 7.16
C LEU A 174 -18.97 -1.79 6.41
N PRO A 175 -20.30 -1.62 6.57
CA PRO A 175 -21.01 -0.45 6.04
C PRO A 175 -20.41 0.88 6.51
N MET A 176 -20.10 1.03 7.79
CA MET A 176 -19.51 2.27 8.33
C MET A 176 -18.18 2.61 7.66
N VAL A 177 -17.26 1.65 7.54
CA VAL A 177 -15.95 1.87 6.93
C VAL A 177 -16.07 2.17 5.43
N CYS A 178 -17.00 1.51 4.73
CA CYS A 178 -17.28 1.80 3.32
C CYS A 178 -17.89 3.19 3.11
N THR A 179 -18.76 3.65 4.02
CA THR A 179 -19.32 5.01 3.99
C THR A 179 -18.25 6.05 4.24
N LEU A 180 -17.43 5.87 5.28
CA LEU A 180 -16.34 6.81 5.63
C LEU A 180 -15.20 6.85 4.59
N PHE A 181 -15.16 5.91 3.65
CA PHE A 181 -14.27 5.99 2.50
C PHE A 181 -14.71 7.09 1.52
N GLU A 182 -16.03 7.23 1.32
CA GLU A 182 -16.64 8.14 0.34
C GLU A 182 -17.01 9.49 0.97
N THR A 183 -17.44 9.49 2.24
CA THR A 183 -17.96 10.66 2.93
C THR A 183 -17.28 10.87 4.28
N ASN A 184 -17.59 11.99 4.94
CA ASN A 184 -17.08 12.33 6.28
C ASN A 184 -18.17 12.30 7.34
N ARG A 185 -19.33 11.72 6.99
CA ARG A 185 -20.51 11.67 7.84
C ARG A 185 -21.00 10.23 7.93
N TYR A 186 -21.26 9.79 9.15
CA TYR A 186 -21.86 8.50 9.41
C TYR A 186 -22.81 8.60 10.58
N GLU A 187 -23.97 7.95 10.46
CA GLU A 187 -24.99 7.93 11.49
C GLU A 187 -25.40 6.50 11.78
N SER A 188 -25.60 6.23 13.06
CA SER A 188 -26.20 4.99 13.52
C SER A 188 -27.25 5.32 14.57
N HIS A 189 -28.49 4.96 14.24
CA HIS A 189 -29.67 5.13 15.08
C HIS A 189 -30.07 3.77 15.63
N THR A 190 -29.89 3.57 16.93
CA THR A 190 -30.40 2.39 17.65
C THR A 190 -31.50 2.84 18.60
N LYS A 191 -32.29 1.88 19.09
CA LYS A 191 -33.41 2.16 19.99
C LYS A 191 -33.03 3.01 21.21
N ASP A 192 -31.82 2.78 21.74
CA ASP A 192 -31.36 3.39 22.99
C ASP A 192 -30.23 4.41 22.80
N ARG A 193 -29.65 4.52 21.59
CA ARG A 193 -28.51 5.39 21.31
C ARG A 193 -28.52 5.91 19.88
N GLU A 194 -28.23 7.19 19.75
CA GLU A 194 -27.92 7.86 18.51
C GLU A 194 -26.44 8.26 18.51
N ILE A 195 -25.71 7.86 17.46
CA ILE A 195 -24.33 8.31 17.26
C ILE A 195 -24.21 8.92 15.87
N ILE A 196 -23.92 10.22 15.85
CA ILE A 196 -23.65 11.01 14.66
C ILE A 196 -22.17 11.35 14.63
N LEU A 197 -21.51 10.98 13.55
CA LEU A 197 -20.17 11.43 13.23
C LEU A 197 -20.25 12.48 12.12
N ASN A 198 -19.68 13.65 12.38
CA ASN A 198 -19.46 14.70 11.40
C ASN A 198 -17.95 14.97 11.31
N ASN A 199 -17.46 15.32 10.13
CA ASN A 199 -16.03 15.57 9.89
C ASN A 199 -15.14 14.40 10.38
N ALA A 200 -15.60 13.17 10.17
CA ALA A 200 -14.87 11.96 10.52
C ALA A 200 -14.02 11.49 9.34
N TYR A 201 -12.70 11.49 9.53
CA TYR A 201 -11.74 11.14 8.50
C TYR A 201 -11.05 9.83 8.81
N LEU A 202 -11.31 8.82 7.98
CA LEU A 202 -10.79 7.49 8.16
C LEU A 202 -9.71 7.18 7.13
N SER A 203 -8.58 6.66 7.58
CA SER A 203 -7.60 5.98 6.74
C SER A 203 -7.34 4.58 7.29
N ILE A 204 -6.89 3.65 6.44
CA ILE A 204 -6.52 2.29 6.85
C ILE A 204 -5.10 2.03 6.37
N LEU A 205 -4.26 1.52 7.27
CA LEU A 205 -2.97 0.93 6.95
C LEU A 205 -2.91 -0.47 7.55
N ALA A 206 -3.07 -1.47 6.70
CA ALA A 206 -3.08 -2.87 7.10
C ALA A 206 -1.94 -3.65 6.44
N ALA A 207 -1.57 -4.78 7.02
CA ALA A 207 -0.77 -5.81 6.37
C ALA A 207 -1.59 -7.10 6.23
N SER A 208 -1.30 -7.90 5.21
CA SER A 208 -1.78 -9.27 5.10
C SER A 208 -0.83 -10.12 4.28
N THR A 209 -0.97 -11.44 4.38
CA THR A 209 -0.34 -12.34 3.42
C THR A 209 -1.16 -12.38 2.14
N ILE A 210 -0.51 -12.65 1.00
CA ILE A 210 -1.21 -12.75 -0.30
C ILE A 210 -2.32 -13.81 -0.22
N GLU A 211 -2.00 -14.97 0.33
CA GLU A 211 -2.97 -16.06 0.50
C GLU A 211 -4.13 -15.70 1.45
N THR A 212 -3.85 -14.99 2.54
CA THR A 212 -4.91 -14.56 3.47
C THR A 212 -5.81 -13.51 2.83
N TYR A 213 -5.22 -12.55 2.13
CA TYR A 213 -5.95 -11.56 1.36
C TYR A 213 -6.87 -12.24 0.34
N GLU A 214 -6.37 -13.15 -0.51
CA GLU A 214 -7.19 -13.82 -1.53
C GLU A 214 -8.38 -14.61 -0.95
N ARG A 215 -8.30 -15.06 0.32
CA ARG A 215 -9.31 -15.90 0.97
C ARG A 215 -10.25 -15.16 1.91
N CYS A 216 -9.95 -13.91 2.29
CA CYS A 216 -10.71 -13.25 3.35
C CYS A 216 -12.08 -12.70 2.89
N TRP A 217 -12.29 -12.60 1.58
CA TRP A 217 -13.49 -12.00 0.99
C TRP A 217 -14.64 -13.01 0.85
N ASP A 218 -15.85 -12.53 1.08
CA ASP A 218 -17.10 -13.20 0.73
C ASP A 218 -17.97 -12.24 -0.10
N SER A 219 -19.16 -12.72 -0.51
CA SER A 219 -20.10 -11.94 -1.32
C SER A 219 -20.46 -10.60 -0.68
N ALA A 220 -20.64 -10.52 0.65
CA ALA A 220 -20.98 -9.27 1.32
C ALA A 220 -19.89 -8.19 1.15
N PHE A 221 -18.61 -8.58 1.15
CA PHE A 221 -17.50 -7.64 0.88
C PHE A 221 -17.42 -7.22 -0.58
N GLN A 222 -17.73 -8.12 -1.51
CA GLN A 222 -17.74 -7.85 -2.94
C GLN A 222 -18.91 -6.93 -3.32
N ASP A 223 -20.11 -7.24 -2.84
CA ASP A 223 -21.35 -6.51 -3.11
C ASP A 223 -21.31 -5.08 -2.58
N ILE A 224 -20.81 -4.88 -1.35
CA ILE A 224 -20.62 -3.54 -0.79
C ILE A 224 -19.44 -2.79 -1.42
N GLY A 225 -18.58 -3.50 -2.17
CA GLY A 225 -17.43 -2.96 -2.89
C GLY A 225 -16.23 -2.60 -2.01
N MET A 226 -16.02 -3.31 -0.90
CA MET A 226 -14.88 -3.05 0.00
C MET A 226 -13.53 -3.34 -0.69
N THR A 227 -13.45 -4.41 -1.48
CA THR A 227 -12.24 -4.80 -2.22
C THR A 227 -11.74 -3.70 -3.16
N ASN A 228 -12.66 -3.03 -3.86
CA ASN A 228 -12.36 -1.93 -4.77
C ASN A 228 -11.95 -0.63 -4.05
N ARG A 229 -12.24 -0.53 -2.75
CA ARG A 229 -11.78 0.57 -1.89
C ARG A 229 -10.38 0.33 -1.34
N LEU A 230 -9.78 -0.86 -1.52
CA LEU A 230 -8.43 -1.12 -1.05
C LEU A 230 -7.37 -0.76 -2.10
N PHE A 231 -6.30 -0.14 -1.63
CA PHE A 231 -5.05 0.04 -2.33
C PHE A 231 -4.06 -1.04 -1.86
N ILE A 232 -3.74 -1.98 -2.72
CA ILE A 232 -2.95 -3.17 -2.36
C ILE A 232 -1.51 -3.03 -2.83
N VAL A 233 -0.57 -3.30 -1.93
CA VAL A 233 0.85 -3.09 -2.17
C VAL A 233 1.62 -4.40 -2.00
N PRO A 234 1.74 -5.23 -3.04
CA PRO A 234 2.55 -6.44 -2.98
C PRO A 234 4.03 -6.10 -3.00
N GLY A 235 4.83 -6.88 -2.28
CA GLY A 235 6.28 -6.79 -2.30
C GLY A 235 6.90 -8.00 -1.61
N GLN A 236 8.20 -8.19 -1.85
CA GLN A 236 8.97 -9.27 -1.25
C GLN A 236 10.19 -8.68 -0.56
N GLY A 237 10.31 -8.94 0.74
CA GLY A 237 11.47 -8.54 1.52
C GLY A 237 12.71 -9.30 1.07
N LYS A 238 13.88 -8.73 1.37
CA LYS A 238 15.16 -9.38 1.13
C LYS A 238 15.86 -9.54 2.47
N ARG A 239 16.43 -10.72 2.71
CA ARG A 239 17.32 -10.94 3.85
C ARG A 239 18.63 -10.21 3.58
N LEU A 240 18.73 -8.99 4.10
CA LEU A 240 19.86 -8.09 3.85
C LEU A 240 20.71 -7.90 5.11
N HIS A 241 20.08 -7.93 6.29
CA HIS A 241 20.73 -7.58 7.53
C HIS A 241 20.40 -8.61 8.61
N ALA A 242 21.41 -9.37 9.04
CA ALA A 242 21.25 -10.29 10.18
C ALA A 242 20.84 -9.52 11.46
N MET A 243 21.36 -8.30 11.62
CA MET A 243 20.95 -7.34 12.63
C MET A 243 20.76 -5.97 11.95
N PRO A 244 19.51 -5.48 11.82
CA PRO A 244 19.25 -4.18 11.21
C PRO A 244 19.98 -3.05 11.94
N GLY A 245 20.62 -2.17 11.16
CA GLY A 245 21.29 -0.98 11.69
C GLY A 245 20.29 0.02 12.29
N ARG A 246 20.79 0.92 13.14
CA ARG A 246 20.00 2.07 13.58
C ARG A 246 20.09 3.17 12.54
N VAL A 247 18.95 3.74 12.19
CA VAL A 247 18.90 4.97 11.39
C VAL A 247 19.67 6.07 12.14
N PRO A 248 20.63 6.74 11.49
CA PRO A 248 21.39 7.82 12.11
C PRO A 248 20.48 8.93 12.65
N VAL A 249 20.88 9.58 13.74
CA VAL A 249 20.06 10.63 14.38
C VAL A 249 19.84 11.83 13.44
N HIS A 250 20.86 12.23 12.68
CA HIS A 250 20.74 13.32 11.72
C HIS A 250 19.72 13.01 10.62
N GLU A 251 19.67 11.76 10.14
CA GLU A 251 18.68 11.32 9.16
C GLU A 251 17.25 11.43 9.70
N TRP A 252 17.05 11.05 10.97
CA TRP A 252 15.75 11.22 11.64
C TRP A 252 15.32 12.69 11.69
N GLU A 253 16.22 13.58 12.07
CA GLU A 253 15.91 15.01 12.16
C GLU A 253 15.64 15.62 10.77
N THR A 254 16.39 15.21 9.73
CA THR A 254 16.10 15.58 8.34
C THR A 254 14.70 15.15 7.93
N MET A 255 14.32 13.89 8.15
CA MET A 255 12.99 13.39 7.81
C MET A 255 11.88 14.15 8.56
N LYS A 256 12.07 14.46 9.85
CA LYS A 256 11.11 15.28 10.62
C LYS A 256 10.96 16.69 10.04
N ASN A 257 12.09 17.32 9.71
CA ASN A 257 12.12 18.66 9.14
C ASN A 257 11.41 18.70 7.79
N ASP A 258 11.60 17.68 6.95
CA ASP A 258 10.98 17.61 5.64
C ASP A 258 9.47 17.39 5.72
N VAL A 259 8.98 16.52 6.61
CA VAL A 259 7.55 16.42 6.94
C VAL A 259 7.00 17.79 7.36
N GLY A 260 7.71 18.48 8.25
CA GLY A 260 7.29 19.81 8.73
C GLY A 260 7.23 20.84 7.60
N LYS A 261 8.19 20.82 6.66
CA LYS A 261 8.19 21.72 5.49
C LYS A 261 7.00 21.45 4.57
N ILE A 262 6.75 20.20 4.20
CA ILE A 262 5.65 19.87 3.29
C ILE A 262 4.28 20.16 3.91
N LEU A 263 4.11 19.94 5.23
CA LEU A 263 2.86 20.25 5.91
C LEU A 263 2.61 21.75 6.02
N ARG A 264 3.67 22.55 6.26
CA ARG A 264 3.55 24.02 6.23
C ARG A 264 3.16 24.51 4.83
N ALA A 265 3.82 24.01 3.78
CA ALA A 265 3.46 24.35 2.41
C ALA A 265 2.00 23.97 2.09
N ALA A 266 1.59 22.74 2.43
CA ALA A 266 0.22 22.26 2.24
C ALA A 266 -0.82 23.10 2.99
N SER A 267 -0.49 23.63 4.18
CA SER A 267 -1.43 24.46 4.94
C SER A 267 -1.75 25.81 4.30
N ILE A 268 -0.87 26.31 3.42
CA ILE A 268 -1.04 27.58 2.70
C ILE A 268 -1.87 27.38 1.41
N THR A 269 -1.89 26.16 0.87
CA THR A 269 -2.59 25.81 -0.38
C THR A 269 -3.64 24.73 -0.11
N PRO A 270 -4.80 25.08 0.48
CA PRO A 270 -5.83 24.11 0.84
C PRO A 270 -6.44 23.41 -0.39
N GLU A 271 -6.51 24.09 -1.53
CA GLU A 271 -7.01 23.53 -2.79
C GLU A 271 -5.93 23.67 -3.86
N PHE A 272 -5.61 22.58 -4.54
CA PHE A 272 -4.66 22.57 -5.64
C PHE A 272 -5.37 22.81 -6.97
N ASP A 273 -4.88 23.78 -7.73
CA ASP A 273 -5.16 23.89 -9.16
C ASP A 273 -4.45 22.75 -9.92
N VAL A 274 -5.02 22.35 -11.06
CA VAL A 274 -4.46 21.36 -11.97
C VAL A 274 -4.10 22.08 -13.26
N THR A 275 -2.84 22.00 -13.70
CA THR A 275 -2.42 22.69 -14.92
C THR A 275 -3.19 22.16 -16.14
N PRO A 276 -3.36 22.96 -17.21
CA PRO A 276 -4.09 22.52 -18.40
C PRO A 276 -3.52 21.24 -19.02
N GLY A 277 -2.19 21.09 -19.07
CA GLY A 277 -1.55 19.89 -19.59
C GLY A 277 -1.74 18.68 -18.67
N ALA A 278 -1.64 18.87 -17.34
CA ALA A 278 -1.94 17.84 -16.36
C ALA A 278 -3.38 17.33 -16.48
N ARG A 279 -4.35 18.25 -16.67
CA ARG A 279 -5.75 17.91 -16.89
C ARG A 279 -5.94 17.09 -18.17
N ALA A 280 -5.34 17.52 -19.28
CA ALA A 280 -5.44 16.81 -20.55
C ALA A 280 -4.85 15.39 -20.47
N LEU A 281 -3.72 15.22 -19.77
CA LEU A 281 -3.11 13.90 -19.54
C LEU A 281 -4.03 12.98 -18.72
N TYR A 282 -4.58 13.50 -17.61
CA TYR A 282 -5.49 12.72 -16.78
C TYR A 282 -6.79 12.35 -17.53
N GLU A 283 -7.37 13.30 -18.26
CA GLU A 283 -8.58 13.07 -19.05
C GLU A 283 -8.36 12.00 -20.11
N SER A 284 -7.24 12.06 -20.83
CA SER A 284 -6.86 11.03 -21.80
C SER A 284 -6.75 9.65 -21.14
N TRP A 285 -6.08 9.54 -20.00
CA TRP A 285 -5.98 8.28 -19.27
C TRP A 285 -7.35 7.77 -18.81
N TYR A 286 -8.16 8.63 -18.17
CA TYR A 286 -9.46 8.28 -17.60
C TYR A 286 -10.44 7.79 -18.67
N LEU A 287 -10.55 8.49 -19.81
CA LEU A 287 -11.47 8.13 -20.89
C LEU A 287 -11.06 6.84 -21.63
N ASN A 288 -9.79 6.44 -21.54
CA ASN A 288 -9.27 5.21 -22.13
C ASN A 288 -9.19 4.03 -21.14
N LEU A 289 -9.65 4.21 -19.89
CA LEU A 289 -9.70 3.11 -18.93
C LEU A 289 -10.69 2.03 -19.39
N GLU A 290 -10.26 0.78 -19.28
CA GLU A 290 -11.17 -0.35 -19.51
C GLU A 290 -12.31 -0.34 -18.47
N GLN A 291 -13.48 -0.79 -18.89
CA GLN A 291 -14.58 -1.07 -17.96
C GLN A 291 -14.39 -2.48 -17.40
N SER A 292 -13.82 -2.59 -16.20
CA SER A 292 -13.67 -3.86 -15.49
C SER A 292 -13.93 -3.70 -14.01
N ILE A 293 -14.13 -4.81 -13.29
CA ILE A 293 -14.27 -4.76 -11.84
C ILE A 293 -13.00 -4.19 -11.17
N HIS A 294 -11.82 -4.39 -11.78
CA HIS A 294 -10.53 -3.97 -11.23
C HIS A 294 -10.24 -2.47 -11.43
N THR A 295 -10.86 -1.81 -12.41
CA THR A 295 -10.75 -0.36 -12.63
C THR A 295 -11.69 0.46 -11.74
N LYS A 296 -12.64 -0.17 -11.03
CA LYS A 296 -13.53 0.54 -10.10
C LYS A 296 -12.72 1.29 -9.03
N ARG A 297 -13.00 2.59 -8.87
CA ARG A 297 -12.35 3.52 -7.92
C ARG A 297 -10.84 3.72 -8.15
N LEU A 298 -10.31 3.27 -9.29
CA LEU A 298 -8.91 3.55 -9.64
C LEU A 298 -8.71 5.04 -9.91
N ASP A 299 -9.69 5.67 -10.55
CA ASP A 299 -9.86 7.11 -10.74
C ASP A 299 -9.92 7.86 -9.39
N THR A 300 -10.68 7.33 -8.43
CA THR A 300 -10.76 7.91 -7.08
C THR A 300 -9.37 7.93 -6.45
N TYR A 301 -8.63 6.82 -6.52
CA TYR A 301 -7.26 6.78 -6.03
C TYR A 301 -6.32 7.70 -6.81
N ALA A 302 -6.48 7.82 -8.13
CA ALA A 302 -5.67 8.74 -8.95
C ALA A 302 -5.76 10.18 -8.41
N LEU A 303 -6.98 10.69 -8.19
CA LEU A 303 -7.20 12.02 -7.63
C LEU A 303 -6.58 12.19 -6.23
N ARG A 304 -6.67 11.16 -5.38
CA ARG A 304 -6.05 11.19 -4.04
C ARG A 304 -4.52 11.21 -4.12
N PHE A 305 -3.93 10.43 -5.03
CA PHE A 305 -2.50 10.39 -5.24
C PHE A 305 -1.96 11.68 -5.89
N MET A 306 -2.75 12.38 -6.71
CA MET A 306 -2.35 13.71 -7.21
C MET A 306 -2.10 14.67 -6.05
N ILE A 307 -3.00 14.71 -5.06
CA ILE A 307 -2.84 15.55 -3.86
C ILE A 307 -1.59 15.12 -3.08
N LEU A 308 -1.47 13.81 -2.82
CA LEU A 308 -0.37 13.25 -2.03
C LEU A 308 1.00 13.50 -2.66
N LEU A 309 1.14 13.25 -3.97
CA LEU A 309 2.41 13.43 -4.67
C LEU A 309 2.76 14.91 -4.84
N THR A 310 1.77 15.78 -5.02
CA THR A 310 1.98 17.25 -5.05
C THR A 310 2.53 17.76 -3.73
N VAL A 311 1.89 17.40 -2.61
CA VAL A 311 2.37 17.78 -1.27
C VAL A 311 3.73 17.15 -0.97
N ASN A 312 3.91 15.87 -1.30
CA ASN A 312 5.16 15.16 -1.10
C ASN A 312 6.35 15.78 -1.86
N ALA A 313 6.09 16.33 -3.05
CA ALA A 313 7.06 17.07 -3.85
C ALA A 313 7.24 18.53 -3.41
N GLY A 314 6.43 19.03 -2.48
CA GLY A 314 6.44 20.42 -2.04
C GLY A 314 5.94 21.41 -3.10
N LYS A 315 5.11 20.95 -4.05
CA LYS A 315 4.53 21.77 -5.12
C LYS A 315 3.23 22.43 -4.65
N SER A 316 2.88 23.55 -5.29
CA SER A 316 1.66 24.33 -5.03
C SER A 316 0.54 24.08 -6.05
N GLU A 317 0.78 23.24 -7.06
CA GLU A 317 -0.19 22.87 -8.09
C GLU A 317 0.11 21.47 -8.62
N VAL A 318 -0.90 20.82 -9.20
CA VAL A 318 -0.75 19.52 -9.86
C VAL A 318 -0.31 19.75 -11.31
N ASP A 319 0.94 19.39 -11.61
CA ASP A 319 1.51 19.48 -12.95
C ASP A 319 1.57 18.12 -13.67
N GLU A 320 2.03 18.16 -14.92
CA GLU A 320 2.12 17.02 -15.83
C GLU A 320 2.99 15.90 -15.27
N SER A 321 4.07 16.24 -14.56
CA SER A 321 4.96 15.26 -13.96
C SER A 321 4.26 14.49 -12.83
N ILE A 322 3.48 15.19 -11.99
CA ILE A 322 2.70 14.55 -10.95
C ILE A 322 1.64 13.62 -11.56
N VAL A 323 0.92 14.09 -12.59
CA VAL A 323 -0.12 13.27 -13.23
C VAL A 323 0.48 12.03 -13.90
N GLN A 324 1.65 12.15 -14.54
CA GLN A 324 2.33 11.00 -15.13
C GLN A 324 2.74 9.97 -14.07
N ASP A 325 3.32 10.40 -12.96
CA ASP A 325 3.67 9.51 -11.83
C ASP A 325 2.42 8.82 -11.26
N VAL A 326 1.30 9.53 -11.15
CA VAL A 326 0.01 8.95 -10.73
C VAL A 326 -0.49 7.91 -11.72
N ILE A 327 -0.45 8.20 -13.02
CA ILE A 327 -0.87 7.27 -14.08
C ILE A 327 -0.05 5.98 -14.00
N ASP A 328 1.26 6.09 -13.85
CA ASP A 328 2.16 4.93 -13.74
C ASP A 328 1.84 4.09 -12.50
N LEU A 329 1.54 4.74 -11.37
CA LEU A 329 1.10 4.07 -10.15
C LEU A 329 -0.26 3.39 -10.32
N MET A 330 -1.23 4.03 -10.98
CA MET A 330 -2.55 3.44 -11.20
C MET A 330 -2.51 2.28 -12.19
N ASN A 331 -1.72 2.38 -13.25
CA ASN A 331 -1.50 1.29 -14.19
C ASN A 331 -0.82 0.08 -13.51
N TRP A 332 0.14 0.34 -12.63
CA TRP A 332 0.69 -0.70 -11.76
C TRP A 332 -0.41 -1.30 -10.86
N GLN A 333 -1.21 -0.47 -10.20
CA GLN A 333 -2.27 -0.90 -9.30
C GLN A 333 -3.34 -1.75 -10.01
N LEU A 334 -3.70 -1.43 -11.25
CA LEU A 334 -4.62 -2.22 -12.06
C LEU A 334 -4.08 -3.63 -12.30
N ARG A 335 -2.79 -3.76 -12.66
CA ARG A 335 -2.15 -5.07 -12.85
C ARG A 335 -2.08 -5.86 -11.54
N VAL A 336 -1.76 -5.18 -10.44
CA VAL A 336 -1.76 -5.78 -9.09
C VAL A 336 -3.14 -6.31 -8.71
N ARG A 337 -4.19 -5.52 -8.94
CA ARG A 337 -5.59 -5.92 -8.68
C ARG A 337 -5.99 -7.15 -9.48
N ARG A 338 -5.65 -7.24 -10.76
CA ARG A 338 -5.91 -8.43 -11.58
C ARG A 338 -5.21 -9.67 -11.03
N LEU A 339 -3.96 -9.53 -10.56
CA LEU A 339 -3.20 -10.68 -10.06
C LEU A 339 -3.80 -11.22 -8.75
N HIS A 340 -4.12 -10.33 -7.82
CA HIS A 340 -4.52 -10.66 -6.44
C HIS A 340 -6.03 -10.55 -6.20
N ASP A 341 -6.82 -10.46 -7.26
CA ASP A 341 -8.28 -10.41 -7.14
C ASP A 341 -8.79 -11.61 -6.33
N PRO A 342 -9.83 -11.50 -5.51
CA PRO A 342 -10.38 -12.68 -4.84
C PRO A 342 -10.88 -13.66 -5.90
N ILE A 343 -10.60 -14.95 -5.73
CA ILE A 343 -11.05 -15.95 -6.71
C ILE A 343 -12.46 -16.38 -6.34
N ASP A 344 -13.42 -15.86 -7.11
CA ASP A 344 -14.82 -16.23 -7.05
C ASP A 344 -15.05 -17.52 -7.87
N ALA A 345 -14.87 -18.67 -7.22
CA ALA A 345 -15.12 -19.96 -7.86
C ALA A 345 -15.64 -20.98 -6.84
N ASP A 346 -16.64 -21.75 -7.24
CA ASP A 346 -17.37 -22.66 -6.35
C ASP A 346 -16.57 -23.93 -5.98
N SER A 347 -15.61 -24.35 -6.82
CA SER A 347 -14.83 -25.57 -6.59
C SER A 347 -13.33 -25.30 -6.43
N ALA A 348 -12.65 -26.15 -5.66
CA ALA A 348 -11.19 -26.06 -5.47
C ALA A 348 -10.41 -26.17 -6.80
N VAL A 349 -10.92 -26.96 -7.76
CA VAL A 349 -10.33 -27.09 -9.10
C VAL A 349 -10.47 -25.78 -9.87
N ALA A 350 -11.68 -25.21 -9.93
CA ALA A 350 -11.92 -23.93 -10.60
C ALA A 350 -11.09 -22.78 -9.98
N LYS A 351 -10.91 -22.79 -8.65
CA LYS A 351 -10.00 -21.83 -7.99
C LYS A 351 -8.57 -21.93 -8.48
N VAL A 352 -8.07 -23.16 -8.69
CA VAL A 352 -6.70 -23.37 -9.21
C VAL A 352 -6.61 -23.05 -10.69
N GLU A 353 -7.63 -23.35 -11.49
CA GLU A 353 -7.69 -22.96 -12.89
C GLU A 353 -7.52 -21.44 -13.05
N GLU A 354 -8.26 -20.67 -12.25
CA GLU A 354 -8.19 -19.21 -12.27
C GLU A 354 -6.81 -18.69 -11.82
N LYS A 355 -6.20 -19.29 -10.78
CA LYS A 355 -4.81 -18.97 -10.40
C LYS A 355 -3.84 -19.19 -11.55
N VAL A 356 -3.96 -20.31 -12.26
CA VAL A 356 -3.10 -20.63 -13.40
C VAL A 356 -3.27 -19.59 -14.51
N ARG A 357 -4.51 -19.24 -14.88
CA ARG A 357 -4.78 -18.19 -15.88
C ARG A 357 -4.11 -16.87 -15.52
N ARG A 358 -4.24 -16.42 -14.28
CA ARG A 358 -3.67 -15.15 -13.81
C ARG A 358 -2.15 -15.14 -13.84
N VAL A 359 -1.52 -16.22 -13.37
CA VAL A 359 -0.06 -16.34 -13.37
C VAL A 359 0.49 -16.34 -14.80
N LEU A 360 -0.18 -17.04 -15.72
CA LEU A 360 0.24 -17.11 -17.13
C LEU A 360 -0.12 -15.85 -17.93
N GLY A 361 -1.17 -15.11 -17.54
CA GLY A 361 -1.49 -13.80 -18.09
C GLY A 361 -0.42 -12.75 -17.81
N ALA A 362 0.36 -12.95 -16.75
CA ALA A 362 1.54 -12.13 -16.43
C ALA A 362 2.80 -12.55 -17.23
N GLY A 363 2.71 -13.60 -18.04
CA GLY A 363 3.78 -14.10 -18.91
C GLY A 363 4.01 -15.61 -18.77
N PRO A 364 4.71 -16.24 -19.73
CA PRO A 364 5.00 -17.67 -19.69
C PRO A 364 5.82 -18.07 -18.45
N ARG A 365 5.56 -19.26 -17.90
CA ARG A 365 6.24 -19.80 -16.71
C ARG A 365 6.63 -21.25 -16.88
N THR A 366 7.77 -21.63 -16.33
CA THR A 366 8.13 -23.05 -16.24
C THR A 366 7.15 -23.82 -15.36
N ASP A 367 7.08 -25.14 -15.51
CA ASP A 367 6.21 -25.99 -14.70
C ASP A 367 6.50 -25.85 -13.19
N TYR A 368 7.78 -25.71 -12.83
CA TYR A 368 8.21 -25.50 -11.44
C TYR A 368 7.74 -24.15 -10.88
N GLU A 369 7.96 -23.06 -11.63
CA GLU A 369 7.52 -21.72 -11.23
C GLU A 369 6.00 -21.64 -11.09
N LEU A 370 5.27 -22.24 -12.03
CA LEU A 370 3.82 -22.26 -12.00
C LEU A 370 3.30 -23.04 -10.79
N LYS A 371 3.82 -24.24 -10.52
CA LYS A 371 3.49 -25.05 -9.32
C LYS A 371 3.73 -24.28 -8.03
N ARG A 372 4.85 -23.55 -7.96
CA ARG A 372 5.19 -22.72 -6.80
C ARG A 372 4.23 -21.55 -6.65
N ALA A 373 3.94 -20.83 -7.74
CA ALA A 373 3.04 -19.68 -7.74
C ALA A 373 1.60 -20.02 -7.33
N VAL A 374 1.10 -21.21 -7.69
CA VAL A 374 -0.26 -21.64 -7.31
C VAL A 374 -0.32 -22.43 -6.00
N HIS A 375 0.82 -22.61 -5.31
CA HIS A 375 0.94 -23.41 -4.09
C HIS A 375 0.34 -24.83 -4.20
N TYR A 376 0.73 -25.57 -5.25
CA TYR A 376 0.12 -26.86 -5.60
C TYR A 376 0.07 -27.87 -4.45
N SER A 377 1.08 -27.87 -3.56
CA SER A 377 1.17 -28.79 -2.42
C SER A 377 0.10 -28.58 -1.35
N ARG A 378 -0.46 -27.37 -1.23
CA ARG A 378 -1.52 -27.05 -0.26
C ARG A 378 -2.91 -27.40 -0.77
N VAL A 379 -3.13 -27.25 -2.06
CA VAL A 379 -4.41 -27.58 -2.73
C VAL A 379 -4.52 -29.08 -3.06
N GLY A 380 -3.38 -29.77 -3.11
CA GLY A 380 -3.29 -31.20 -3.41
C GLY A 380 -3.02 -31.47 -4.88
N THR A 381 -2.13 -32.46 -5.14
CA THR A 381 -1.67 -32.80 -6.48
C THR A 381 -2.81 -33.14 -7.44
N TRP A 382 -3.87 -33.78 -6.94
CA TRP A 382 -5.05 -34.13 -7.74
C TRP A 382 -5.80 -32.90 -8.26
N VAL A 383 -6.02 -31.89 -7.39
CA VAL A 383 -6.72 -30.65 -7.76
C VAL A 383 -5.93 -29.90 -8.82
N TYR A 384 -4.61 -29.76 -8.63
CA TYR A 384 -3.72 -29.12 -9.59
C TYR A 384 -3.69 -29.85 -10.93
N THR A 385 -3.55 -31.18 -10.92
CA THR A 385 -3.47 -31.98 -12.15
C THR A 385 -4.77 -31.88 -12.95
N ASN A 386 -5.93 -31.90 -12.29
CA ASN A 386 -7.20 -31.72 -12.95
C ASN A 386 -7.38 -30.31 -13.52
N ALA A 387 -6.99 -29.27 -12.79
CA ALA A 387 -7.03 -27.90 -13.29
C ALA A 387 -6.19 -27.72 -14.56
N MET A 388 -4.93 -28.20 -14.54
CA MET A 388 -4.05 -28.15 -15.72
C MET A 388 -4.63 -28.94 -16.90
N ARG A 389 -5.19 -30.12 -16.64
CA ARG A 389 -5.84 -30.95 -17.67
C ARG A 389 -7.04 -30.24 -18.27
N ASN A 390 -7.91 -29.66 -17.45
CA ASN A 390 -9.09 -28.92 -17.90
C ASN A 390 -8.70 -27.74 -18.78
N LEU A 391 -7.76 -26.90 -18.34
CA LEU A 391 -7.27 -25.75 -19.10
C LEU A 391 -6.60 -26.14 -20.43
N THR A 392 -5.81 -27.22 -20.42
CA THR A 392 -5.14 -27.72 -21.64
C THR A 392 -6.17 -28.28 -22.62
N ASN A 393 -7.14 -29.07 -22.14
CA ASN A 393 -8.21 -29.62 -22.96
C ASN A 393 -9.12 -28.52 -23.52
N GLY A 394 -9.40 -27.50 -22.70
CA GLY A 394 -10.11 -26.28 -23.09
C GLY A 394 -9.33 -25.38 -24.06
N ARG A 395 -8.07 -25.73 -24.36
CA ARG A 395 -7.16 -24.97 -25.23
C ARG A 395 -6.87 -23.56 -24.73
N GLU A 396 -7.00 -23.31 -23.44
CA GLU A 396 -6.72 -22.01 -22.82
C GLU A 396 -5.23 -21.81 -22.54
N ILE A 397 -4.51 -22.92 -22.30
CA ILE A 397 -3.07 -22.92 -22.04
C ILE A 397 -2.36 -23.94 -22.92
N GLN A 398 -1.07 -23.72 -23.17
CA GLN A 398 -0.22 -24.65 -23.89
C GLN A 398 1.20 -24.68 -23.32
N PHE A 399 1.87 -25.82 -23.44
CA PHE A 399 3.29 -25.96 -23.09
C PHE A 399 4.14 -25.82 -24.35
N ASP A 400 4.98 -24.79 -24.39
CA ASP A 400 5.98 -24.62 -25.44
C ASP A 400 7.21 -25.48 -25.12
N LYS A 401 7.43 -26.51 -25.94
CA LYS A 401 8.57 -27.43 -25.80
C LYS A 401 9.93 -26.77 -26.04
N LYS A 402 10.00 -25.71 -26.84
CA LYS A 402 11.26 -24.98 -27.10
C LYS A 402 11.61 -24.09 -25.93
N ALA A 403 10.63 -23.38 -25.38
CA ALA A 403 10.81 -22.49 -24.23
C ALA A 403 10.76 -23.23 -22.87
N GLN A 404 10.33 -24.49 -22.84
CA GLN A 404 10.10 -25.29 -21.63
C GLN A 404 9.17 -24.57 -20.63
N ALA A 405 8.16 -23.89 -21.16
CA ALA A 405 7.27 -23.03 -20.39
C ALA A 405 5.80 -23.20 -20.80
N TRP A 406 4.91 -23.09 -19.83
CA TRP A 406 3.49 -22.90 -20.02
C TRP A 406 3.21 -21.45 -20.41
N GLY A 407 2.29 -21.24 -21.33
CA GLY A 407 1.75 -19.93 -21.68
C GLY A 407 0.24 -20.01 -21.95
N LEU A 408 -0.41 -18.85 -21.92
CA LEU A 408 -1.75 -18.72 -22.47
C LEU A 408 -1.69 -18.97 -23.99
N LYS A 409 -2.77 -19.53 -24.54
CA LYS A 409 -2.86 -19.81 -25.97
C LYS A 409 -3.36 -18.61 -26.77
#